data_AF-A0A7W9W9V7-F1
#
_entry.id   AF-A0A7W9W9V7-F1
#
_cell.length_a   1.000
_cell.length_b   1.000
_cell.length_c   1.000
_cell.angle_alpha   90.00
_cell.angle_beta   90.00
_cell.angle_gamma   90.00
#
_symmetry.space_group_name_H-M   'P 1'
#
loop_
_entity.id
_entity.type
_entity.pdbx_description
1 polymer ?
#
loop_
_entity_poly.entity_id
_entity_poly.type
_entity_poly.pdbx_seq_one_letter_code
_entity_poly.pdbx_strand_id
1 'polypeptide(L)'
;MQKLQVRKEGIQLSNAAGRAGWKKSFLPATVIGAELASDRVFVTVSDGLICLDAKHGRQLWRFRLPDRHSPSKQAVLSGELAFVCFWASGAYLHCRTNAVDSATGKRLWDVVGELKQVTKTTVVLERRFPYPDPTPHEEISQVTIDRRTGNEQQTKSGTSL
;
A
#
# COMPACT_ATOMS: atom_id res chain seq x y z
N MET A 1 -23.38 -0.56 11.46
CA MET A 1 -22.12 -0.26 10.74
C MET A 1 -22.28 -0.58 9.27
N GLN A 2 -21.64 0.18 8.37
CA GLN A 2 -21.61 -0.16 6.93
C GLN A 2 -20.84 -1.47 6.72
N LYS A 3 -21.18 -2.22 5.67
CA LYS A 3 -20.53 -3.48 5.32
C LYS A 3 -19.83 -3.35 3.98
N LEU A 4 -18.50 -3.46 3.98
CA LEU A 4 -17.67 -3.50 2.77
C LEU A 4 -17.43 -4.95 2.35
N GLN A 5 -17.81 -5.29 1.12
CA GLN A 5 -17.53 -6.57 0.51
C GLN A 5 -16.52 -6.39 -0.62
N VAL A 6 -15.46 -7.20 -0.61
CA VAL A 6 -14.36 -7.15 -1.58
C VAL A 6 -14.39 -8.41 -2.44
N ARG A 7 -14.25 -8.25 -3.76
CA ARG A 7 -14.11 -9.31 -4.75
C ARG A 7 -13.00 -8.93 -5.73
N LYS A 8 -12.47 -9.90 -6.46
CA LYS A 8 -11.34 -9.69 -7.38
C LYS A 8 -11.61 -8.59 -8.42
N GLU A 9 -12.84 -8.47 -8.90
CA GLU A 9 -13.22 -7.54 -9.96
C GLU A 9 -13.75 -6.19 -9.43
N GLY A 10 -14.03 -6.09 -8.13
CA GLY A 10 -14.81 -4.97 -7.62
C GLY A 10 -15.11 -5.03 -6.12
N ILE A 11 -15.71 -3.96 -5.62
CA ILE A 11 -16.18 -3.86 -4.25
C ILE A 11 -17.64 -3.46 -4.20
N GLN A 12 -18.29 -3.74 -3.07
CA GLN A 12 -19.63 -3.30 -2.77
C GLN A 12 -19.68 -2.76 -1.34
N LEU A 13 -20.32 -1.60 -1.17
CA LEU A 13 -20.62 -1.05 0.13
C LEU A 13 -22.13 -1.09 0.36
N SER A 14 -22.54 -1.74 1.45
CA SER A 14 -23.93 -1.83 1.89
C SER A 14 -24.12 -1.10 3.21
N ASN A 15 -25.34 -0.59 3.44
CA ASN A 15 -25.69 0.00 4.73
C ASN A 15 -25.81 -1.07 5.84
N ALA A 16 -26.07 -0.64 7.08
CA ALA A 16 -26.18 -1.55 8.23
C ALA A 16 -27.31 -2.59 8.12
N ALA A 17 -28.35 -2.30 7.33
CA ALA A 17 -29.45 -3.21 7.05
C ALA A 17 -29.17 -4.14 5.84
N GLY A 18 -27.94 -4.14 5.31
CA GLY A 18 -27.55 -4.95 4.16
C GLY A 18 -28.09 -4.46 2.82
N ARG A 19 -28.84 -3.35 2.78
CA ARG A 19 -29.33 -2.77 1.52
C ARG A 19 -28.15 -2.21 0.73
N ALA A 20 -28.15 -2.47 -0.58
CA ALA A 20 -27.08 -2.04 -1.46
C ALA A 20 -26.95 -0.52 -1.44
N GLY A 21 -25.77 -0.01 -1.06
CA GLY A 21 -25.42 1.39 -1.22
C GLY A 21 -24.93 1.61 -2.64
N TRP A 22 -23.74 1.06 -2.94
CA TRP A 22 -23.17 1.08 -4.29
C TRP A 22 -22.23 -0.10 -4.51
N LYS A 23 -22.01 -0.43 -5.78
CA LYS A 23 -21.04 -1.43 -6.25
C LYS A 23 -20.17 -0.80 -7.33
N LYS A 24 -18.88 -1.11 -7.33
CA LYS A 24 -17.92 -0.59 -8.30
C LYS A 24 -17.02 -1.70 -8.84
N SER A 25 -16.88 -1.73 -10.16
CA SER A 25 -15.91 -2.56 -10.88
C SER A 25 -14.61 -1.78 -11.10
N PHE A 26 -13.47 -2.47 -11.07
CA PHE A 26 -12.15 -1.91 -11.37
C PHE A 26 -11.46 -2.57 -12.56
N LEU A 27 -12.16 -3.46 -13.28
CA LEU A 27 -11.62 -4.09 -14.49
C LEU A 27 -11.06 -3.02 -15.46
N PRO A 28 -9.89 -3.27 -16.08
CA PRO A 28 -9.14 -4.53 -16.06
C PRO A 28 -8.27 -4.75 -14.81
N ALA A 29 -8.19 -3.78 -13.89
CA ALA A 29 -7.42 -3.92 -12.67
C ALA A 29 -8.08 -4.92 -11.70
N THR A 30 -7.24 -5.72 -11.03
CA THR A 30 -7.69 -6.65 -9.98
C THR A 30 -7.65 -5.96 -8.62
N VAL A 31 -8.68 -6.14 -7.80
CA VAL A 31 -8.71 -5.68 -6.42
C VAL A 31 -7.89 -6.63 -5.55
N ILE A 32 -6.92 -6.07 -4.84
CA ILE A 32 -6.06 -6.77 -3.87
C ILE A 32 -6.67 -6.68 -2.47
N GLY A 33 -7.27 -5.54 -2.14
CA GLY A 33 -7.91 -5.31 -0.86
C GLY A 33 -8.60 -3.96 -0.80
N ALA A 34 -9.44 -3.75 0.20
CA ALA A 34 -10.07 -2.46 0.43
C ALA A 34 -10.39 -2.22 1.90
N GLU A 35 -10.39 -0.96 2.30
CA GLU A 35 -10.66 -0.52 3.67
C GLU A 35 -11.62 0.67 3.66
N LEU A 36 -12.60 0.65 4.55
CA LEU A 36 -13.48 1.78 4.83
C LEU A 36 -12.87 2.56 6.01
N ALA A 37 -12.52 3.82 5.78
CA ALA A 37 -12.01 4.72 6.80
C ALA A 37 -12.83 6.01 6.77
N SER A 38 -13.60 6.25 7.83
CA SER A 38 -14.50 7.40 7.97
C SER A 38 -15.48 7.54 6.78
N ASP A 39 -15.32 8.57 5.96
CA ASP A 39 -16.14 8.90 4.79
C ASP A 39 -15.51 8.42 3.47
N ARG A 40 -14.45 7.61 3.53
CA ARG A 40 -13.67 7.19 2.37
C ARG A 40 -13.49 5.68 2.31
N VAL A 41 -13.41 5.17 1.09
CA VAL A 41 -13.02 3.77 0.82
C VAL A 41 -11.72 3.78 0.02
N PHE A 42 -10.70 3.12 0.56
CA PHE A 42 -9.41 2.95 -0.06
C PHE A 42 -9.35 1.56 -0.68
N VAL A 43 -9.08 1.48 -1.98
CA VAL A 43 -9.06 0.24 -2.74
C VAL A 43 -7.69 0.05 -3.33
N THR A 44 -6.99 -0.96 -2.85
CA THR A 44 -5.72 -1.39 -3.44
C THR A 44 -6.04 -2.25 -4.66
N VAL A 45 -5.57 -1.81 -5.82
CA VAL A 45 -5.76 -2.47 -7.10
C VAL A 45 -4.41 -2.82 -7.71
N SER A 46 -4.37 -3.71 -8.70
CA SER A 46 -3.13 -4.23 -9.29
C SER A 46 -2.16 -3.16 -9.83
N ASP A 47 -2.62 -1.95 -10.11
CA ASP A 47 -1.80 -0.82 -10.60
C ASP A 47 -1.69 0.36 -9.61
N GLY A 48 -2.13 0.20 -8.35
CA GLY A 48 -1.96 1.23 -7.31
C GLY A 48 -3.08 1.30 -6.28
N LEU A 49 -3.43 2.53 -5.87
CA LEU A 49 -4.39 2.80 -4.80
C LEU A 49 -5.43 3.82 -5.28
N ILE A 50 -6.71 3.52 -5.04
CA ILE A 50 -7.84 4.39 -5.38
C ILE A 50 -8.54 4.81 -4.09
N CYS A 51 -8.90 6.09 -3.96
CA CYS A 51 -9.79 6.56 -2.90
C CYS A 51 -11.15 6.92 -3.49
N LEU A 52 -12.19 6.43 -2.85
CA LEU A 52 -13.58 6.70 -3.19
C LEU A 52 -14.27 7.40 -2.03
N ASP A 53 -15.25 8.23 -2.36
CA ASP A 53 -16.27 8.70 -1.43
C ASP A 53 -17.13 7.51 -0.97
N ALA A 54 -17.22 7.29 0.34
CA ALA A 54 -17.97 6.15 0.89
C ALA A 54 -19.48 6.30 0.69
N LYS A 55 -20.00 7.53 0.54
CA LYS A 55 -21.43 7.76 0.39
C LYS A 55 -21.93 7.36 -1.01
N HIS A 56 -21.17 7.67 -2.06
CA HIS A 56 -21.61 7.51 -3.45
C HIS A 56 -20.70 6.61 -4.30
N GLY A 57 -19.55 6.17 -3.80
CA GLY A 57 -18.58 5.36 -4.55
C GLY A 57 -17.85 6.13 -5.64
N ARG A 58 -17.92 7.46 -5.63
CA ARG A 58 -17.25 8.34 -6.60
C ARG A 58 -15.75 8.36 -6.31
N GLN A 59 -14.94 8.23 -7.36
CA GLN A 59 -13.49 8.35 -7.20
C GLN A 59 -13.11 9.78 -6.83
N LEU A 60 -12.39 9.92 -5.71
CA LEU A 60 -11.83 11.19 -5.26
C LEU A 60 -10.43 11.39 -5.85
N TRP A 61 -9.60 10.34 -5.81
CA TRP A 61 -8.28 10.35 -6.40
C TRP A 61 -7.80 8.93 -6.74
N ARG A 62 -6.72 8.85 -7.52
CA ARG A 62 -6.01 7.61 -7.83
C ARG A 62 -4.50 7.85 -7.80
N PHE A 63 -3.81 7.05 -6.99
CA PHE A 63 -2.36 6.92 -7.00
C PHE A 63 -1.99 5.72 -7.87
N ARG A 64 -1.22 5.94 -8.92
CA ARG A 64 -0.73 4.86 -9.81
C ARG A 64 0.71 4.54 -9.50
N LEU A 65 1.02 3.24 -9.48
CA LEU A 65 2.39 2.79 -9.51
C LEU A 65 2.95 2.89 -10.94
N PRO A 66 4.28 2.96 -11.10
CA PRO A 66 4.91 2.82 -12.42
C PRO A 66 4.52 1.52 -13.12
N ASP A 67 4.70 1.49 -14.45
CA ASP A 67 4.43 0.30 -15.24
C ASP A 67 5.23 -0.91 -14.75
N ARG A 68 4.63 -2.10 -14.86
CA ARG A 68 5.20 -3.39 -14.40
C ARG A 68 5.46 -3.47 -12.89
N HIS A 69 4.93 -2.55 -12.10
CA HIS A 69 4.88 -2.66 -10.65
C HIS A 69 3.50 -3.13 -10.20
N SER A 70 3.44 -3.86 -9.09
CA SER A 70 2.17 -4.30 -8.52
C SER A 70 2.23 -4.25 -6.99
N PRO A 71 1.15 -3.82 -6.31
CA PRO A 71 1.13 -3.88 -4.86
C PRO A 71 1.32 -5.32 -4.39
N SER A 72 2.15 -5.52 -3.38
CA SER A 72 2.40 -6.84 -2.81
C SER A 72 1.31 -7.27 -1.83
N LYS A 73 0.53 -6.30 -1.33
CA LYS A 73 -0.55 -6.48 -0.36
C LYS A 73 -1.49 -5.28 -0.35
N GLN A 74 -2.59 -5.39 0.41
CA GLN A 74 -3.47 -4.26 0.70
C GLN A 74 -2.69 -3.11 1.35
N ALA A 75 -2.95 -1.89 0.92
CA ALA A 75 -2.38 -0.68 1.51
C ALA A 75 -2.77 -0.55 2.99
N VAL A 76 -1.84 -0.05 3.80
CA VAL A 76 -2.05 0.15 5.25
C VAL A 76 -2.41 1.60 5.49
N LEU A 77 -3.57 1.87 6.12
CA LEU A 77 -3.98 3.21 6.52
C LEU A 77 -3.48 3.54 7.92
N SER A 78 -3.03 4.78 8.13
CA SER A 78 -2.66 5.28 9.45
C SER A 78 -2.85 6.79 9.55
N GLY A 79 -4.08 7.20 9.88
CA GLY A 79 -4.47 8.62 9.94
C GLY A 79 -4.37 9.27 8.56
N GLU A 80 -3.57 10.33 8.46
CA GLU A 80 -3.37 11.12 7.23
C GLU A 80 -2.61 10.39 6.11
N LEU A 81 -2.14 9.17 6.36
CA LEU A 81 -1.23 8.45 5.47
C LEU A 81 -1.79 7.10 5.05
N ALA A 82 -1.55 6.75 3.79
CA ALA A 82 -1.70 5.42 3.24
C ALA A 82 -0.33 4.89 2.78
N PHE A 83 0.04 3.70 3.22
CA PHE A 83 1.29 3.05 2.82
C PHE A 83 1.02 1.98 1.77
N VAL A 84 1.63 2.15 0.59
CA VAL A 84 1.50 1.22 -0.54
C VAL A 84 2.82 0.48 -0.70
N CYS A 85 2.83 -0.80 -0.36
CA CYS A 85 3.96 -1.70 -0.56
C CYS A 85 3.80 -2.40 -1.90
N PHE A 86 4.86 -2.45 -2.72
CA PHE A 86 4.81 -2.98 -4.08
C PHE A 86 6.12 -3.63 -4.49
N TRP A 87 6.01 -4.57 -5.42
CA TRP A 87 7.15 -5.12 -6.14
C TRP A 87 7.54 -4.14 -7.24
N ALA A 88 8.79 -3.65 -7.18
CA ALA A 88 9.40 -2.89 -8.26
C ALA A 88 10.16 -3.85 -9.17
N SER A 89 9.94 -3.74 -10.47
CA SER A 89 10.64 -4.52 -11.49
C SER A 89 11.63 -3.63 -12.24
N GLY A 90 12.84 -4.14 -12.45
CA GLY A 90 13.97 -3.42 -13.04
C GLY A 90 15.13 -4.39 -13.24
N ALA A 91 16.38 -3.95 -13.03
CA ALA A 91 17.53 -4.85 -13.03
C ALA A 91 17.42 -5.97 -11.97
N TYR A 92 16.73 -5.69 -10.86
CA TYR A 92 16.42 -6.66 -9.81
C TYR A 92 15.02 -6.45 -9.25
N LEU A 93 14.35 -7.55 -8.90
CA LEU A 93 13.08 -7.51 -8.16
C LEU A 93 13.34 -7.12 -6.70
N HIS A 94 12.70 -6.06 -6.24
CA HIS A 94 12.76 -5.62 -4.85
C HIS A 94 11.43 -5.04 -4.38
N CYS A 95 11.19 -5.09 -3.08
CA CYS A 95 10.06 -4.41 -2.45
C CYS A 95 10.36 -2.93 -2.25
N ARG A 96 9.35 -2.09 -2.50
CA ARG A 96 9.36 -0.68 -2.14
C ARG A 96 8.07 -0.31 -1.42
N THR A 97 8.15 0.74 -0.62
CA THR A 97 7.00 1.29 0.10
C THR A 97 6.88 2.78 -0.23
N ASN A 98 5.69 3.20 -0.66
CA ASN A 98 5.33 4.61 -0.76
C ASN A 98 4.51 5.02 0.46
N ALA A 99 4.72 6.24 0.97
CA ALA A 99 3.68 6.95 1.71
C ALA A 99 2.93 7.88 0.77
N VAL A 100 1.61 7.83 0.88
CA VAL A 100 0.67 8.62 0.11
C VAL A 100 -0.19 9.41 1.09
N ASP A 101 -0.36 10.70 0.84
CA ASP A 101 -1.30 11.55 1.56
C ASP A 101 -2.73 11.03 1.32
N SER A 102 -3.44 10.65 2.39
CA SER A 102 -4.73 9.96 2.30
C SER A 102 -5.86 10.87 1.82
N ALA A 103 -5.71 12.19 1.96
CA ALA A 103 -6.69 13.17 1.51
C ALA A 103 -6.61 13.41 0.00
N THR A 104 -5.38 13.47 -0.54
CA THR A 104 -5.11 13.96 -1.91
C THR A 104 -4.58 12.89 -2.87
N GLY A 105 -4.06 11.77 -2.36
CA GLY A 105 -3.43 10.74 -3.18
C GLY A 105 -2.01 11.11 -3.65
N LYS A 106 -1.43 12.21 -3.16
CA LYS A 106 -0.07 12.61 -3.49
C LYS A 106 0.95 11.74 -2.77
N ARG A 107 1.95 11.25 -3.51
CA ARG A 107 3.10 10.57 -2.90
C ARG A 107 3.93 11.58 -2.12
N LEU A 108 4.20 11.28 -0.85
CA LEU A 108 5.06 12.06 0.01
C LEU A 108 6.51 11.57 -0.06
N TRP A 109 6.71 10.25 -0.02
CA TRP A 109 8.02 9.62 -0.14
C TRP A 109 7.93 8.22 -0.70
N ASP A 110 9.09 7.69 -1.11
CA ASP A 110 9.30 6.36 -1.68
C ASP A 110 10.61 5.78 -1.13
N VAL A 111 10.54 4.65 -0.43
CA VAL A 111 11.71 4.01 0.18
C VAL A 111 11.77 2.53 -0.19
N VAL A 112 12.98 2.04 -0.49
CA VAL A 112 13.23 0.61 -0.68
C VAL A 112 13.01 -0.13 0.63
N GLY A 113 12.24 -1.21 0.55
CA GLY A 113 11.93 -2.09 1.66
C GLY A 113 10.45 -2.49 1.68
N GLU A 114 10.21 -3.70 2.15
CA GLU A 114 8.87 -4.19 2.42
C GLU A 114 8.38 -3.64 3.75
N LEU A 115 7.20 -3.05 3.77
CA LEU A 115 6.58 -2.58 5.00
C LEU A 115 6.33 -3.74 5.98
N LYS A 116 6.96 -3.72 7.16
CA LYS A 116 6.70 -4.71 8.22
C LYS A 116 5.79 -4.18 9.31
N GLN A 117 5.99 -2.93 9.73
CA GLN A 117 5.23 -2.33 10.81
C GLN A 117 5.00 -0.84 10.58
N VAL A 118 3.85 -0.33 11.02
CA VAL A 118 3.53 1.11 11.07
C VAL A 118 3.21 1.46 12.53
N THR A 119 3.81 2.54 13.03
CA THR A 119 3.50 3.14 14.33
C THR A 119 2.95 4.56 14.15
N LYS A 120 2.69 5.26 15.27
CA LYS A 120 2.23 6.65 15.25
C LYS A 120 3.24 7.61 14.61
N THR A 121 4.53 7.30 14.68
CA THR A 121 5.62 8.19 14.24
C THR A 121 6.55 7.56 13.21
N THR A 122 6.64 6.23 13.18
CA THR A 122 7.62 5.51 12.35
C THR A 122 6.99 4.42 11.51
N VAL A 123 7.72 4.00 10.49
CA VAL A 123 7.50 2.73 9.79
C VAL A 123 8.77 1.90 9.87
N VAL A 124 8.61 0.58 10.04
CA VAL A 124 9.71 -0.37 9.96
C VAL A 124 9.60 -1.07 8.62
N LEU A 125 10.65 -0.98 7.82
CA LEU A 125 10.78 -1.67 6.55
C LEU A 125 11.86 -2.74 6.64
N GLU A 126 11.68 -3.85 5.94
CA GLU A 126 12.72 -4.84 5.72
C GLU A 126 13.27 -4.66 4.30
N ARG A 127 14.57 -4.40 4.21
CA ARG A 127 15.30 -4.33 2.95
C ARG A 127 15.96 -5.67 2.70
N ARG A 128 15.69 -6.21 1.52
CA ARG A 128 16.41 -7.34 0.94
C ARG A 128 17.12 -6.81 -0.29
N PHE A 129 18.44 -6.82 -0.26
CA PHE A 129 19.25 -6.46 -1.41
C PHE A 129 19.66 -7.74 -2.15
N PRO A 130 19.27 -7.93 -3.41
CA PRO A 130 19.98 -8.87 -4.26
C PRO A 130 21.30 -8.23 -4.68
N TYR A 131 22.42 -8.84 -4.29
CA TYR A 131 23.71 -8.57 -4.94
C TYR A 131 23.76 -9.32 -6.29
N PRO A 132 24.47 -8.80 -7.32
CA PRO A 132 24.91 -9.59 -8.48
C PRO A 132 25.94 -10.69 -8.15
N ASP A 133 26.20 -10.95 -6.86
CA ASP A 133 27.20 -11.90 -6.41
C ASP A 133 26.56 -13.30 -6.22
N PRO A 134 27.16 -14.38 -6.74
CA PRO A 134 26.67 -15.75 -6.55
C PRO A 134 26.74 -16.27 -5.09
N THR A 135 27.16 -15.45 -4.12
CA THR A 135 27.16 -15.83 -2.70
C THR A 135 25.76 -15.68 -2.06
N PRO A 136 25.25 -16.70 -1.36
CA PRO A 136 23.83 -16.83 -0.99
C PRO A 136 23.44 -16.02 0.26
N HIS A 137 24.20 -15.00 0.64
CA HIS A 137 23.91 -14.21 1.82
C HIS A 137 22.96 -13.07 1.45
N GLU A 138 21.65 -13.31 1.58
CA GLU A 138 20.69 -12.21 1.65
C GLU A 138 21.05 -11.34 2.87
N GLU A 139 21.62 -10.15 2.63
CA GLU A 139 21.71 -9.14 3.68
C GLU A 139 20.30 -8.60 3.91
N ILE A 140 19.74 -8.93 5.08
CA ILE A 140 18.43 -8.47 5.49
C ILE A 140 18.65 -7.33 6.49
N SER A 141 18.18 -6.15 6.14
CA SER A 141 18.25 -4.98 7.03
C SER A 141 16.87 -4.52 7.44
N GLN A 142 16.66 -4.31 8.74
CA GLN A 142 15.49 -3.59 9.23
C GLN A 142 15.82 -2.10 9.34
N VAL A 143 15.00 -1.28 8.70
CA VAL A 143 15.14 0.17 8.71
C VAL A 143 13.92 0.82 9.33
N THR A 144 14.15 1.70 10.29
CA THR A 144 13.13 2.54 10.91
C THR A 144 13.16 3.89 10.24
N ILE A 145 12.03 4.28 9.68
CA ILE A 145 11.86 5.52 8.91
C ILE A 145 10.82 6.39 9.60
N ASP A 146 11.04 7.70 9.62
CA ASP A 146 10.00 8.67 9.99
C ASP A 146 8.83 8.56 9.01
N ARG A 147 7.64 8.25 9.51
CA ARG A 147 6.52 7.89 8.65
C ARG A 147 6.05 9.02 7.74
N ARG A 148 6.30 10.28 8.10
CA ARG A 148 5.78 11.45 7.38
C ARG A 148 6.76 11.97 6.35
N THR A 149 8.04 11.99 6.70
CA THR A 149 9.12 12.58 5.90
C THR A 149 9.83 11.54 5.03
N GLY A 150 9.82 10.27 5.42
CA GLY A 150 10.60 9.24 4.75
C GLY A 150 12.08 9.24 5.15
N ASN A 151 12.47 10.03 6.16
CA ASN A 151 13.84 10.09 6.64
C ASN A 151 14.18 8.85 7.48
N GLU A 152 15.29 8.21 7.15
CA GLU A 152 15.82 7.08 7.92
C GLU A 152 16.31 7.55 9.29
N GLN A 153 15.87 6.85 10.35
CA GLN A 153 16.23 7.14 11.73
C GLN A 153 17.19 6.09 12.30
N GLN A 154 17.03 4.82 11.91
CA GLN A 154 17.86 3.73 12.38
C GLN A 154 17.88 2.59 11.35
N THR A 155 19.02 1.92 11.25
CA THR A 155 19.18 0.68 10.50
C THR A 155 19.82 -0.39 11.37
N LYS A 156 19.29 -1.62 11.30
CA LYS A 156 19.83 -2.81 11.91
C LYS A 156 19.99 -3.88 10.84
N SER A 157 21.24 -4.17 10.46
CA SER A 157 21.56 -5.26 9.55
C SER A 157 21.62 -6.58 10.30
N GLY A 158 21.07 -7.63 9.70
CA GLY A 158 21.26 -9.02 10.11
C GLY A 158 21.65 -9.85 8.89
N THR A 159 22.65 -10.72 9.04
CA THR A 159 22.96 -11.72 8.04
C THR A 159 22.02 -12.90 8.24
N SER A 160 21.31 -13.36 7.21
CA SER A 160 20.70 -14.69 7.30
C SER A 160 21.83 -15.72 7.36
N LEU A 161 21.88 -16.50 8.45
CA LEU A 161 22.76 -17.66 8.58
C LEU A 161 22.41 -18.73 7.55
#